data_AF-A0A7X3HE16-F1
#
_entry.id   AF-A0A7X3HE16-F1
#
_cell.length_a   1.000
_cell.length_b   1.000
_cell.length_c   1.000
_cell.angle_alpha   90.00
_cell.angle_beta   90.00
_cell.angle_gamma   90.00
#
_symmetry.space_group_name_H-M   'P 1'
#
loop_
_entity.id
_entity.type
_entity.pdbx_description
1 polymer ?
#
loop_
_entity_poly.entity_id
_entity_poly.type
_entity_poly.pdbx_seq_one_letter_code
_entity_poly.pdbx_strand_id
1 'polypeptide(L)'
;MTRVDDQDAEAVGKYQRSIRLTQDMATRLHAVCEHLGVTVGAYLTQAIGESVAKHEVSLLAKQSKDSSLEIVSRMFETVLQQEQPVEKPEPKRPRAAKAK
;
A
#
# COMPACT_ATOMS: atom_id res chain seq x y z
N MET A 1 11.98 26.51 -19.08
CA MET A 1 10.80 26.31 -18.20
C MET A 1 10.17 24.99 -18.60
N THR A 2 10.50 23.93 -17.86
CA THR A 2 9.97 22.58 -18.05
C THR A 2 8.48 22.58 -17.74
N ARG A 3 7.69 22.17 -18.72
CA ARG A 3 6.24 21.96 -18.64
C ARG A 3 6.05 20.67 -17.83
N VAL A 4 5.68 20.82 -16.56
CA VAL A 4 5.37 19.69 -15.70
C VAL A 4 3.85 19.51 -15.75
N ASP A 5 3.46 18.26 -15.95
CA ASP A 5 2.18 17.64 -15.59
C ASP A 5 0.95 17.89 -16.45
N ASP A 6 0.69 16.92 -17.32
CA ASP A 6 -0.65 16.42 -17.64
C ASP A 6 -0.49 14.93 -17.98
N GLN A 7 0.03 14.16 -17.00
CA GLN A 7 0.05 12.70 -17.11
C GLN A 7 -1.34 12.18 -16.75
N ASP A 8 -2.00 11.64 -17.77
CA ASP A 8 -3.02 10.59 -17.71
C ASP A 8 -3.82 10.52 -16.40
N ALA A 9 -4.86 11.34 -16.30
CA ALA A 9 -5.98 11.06 -15.43
C ALA A 9 -6.69 9.79 -15.95
N GLU A 10 -6.11 8.63 -15.61
CA GLU A 10 -6.69 7.32 -15.83
C GLU A 10 -8.16 7.37 -15.39
N ALA A 11 -9.09 6.90 -16.22
CA ALA A 11 -10.52 7.08 -16.00
C ALA A 11 -10.96 6.33 -14.73
N VAL A 12 -10.89 7.02 -13.59
CA VAL A 12 -11.29 6.51 -12.28
C VAL A 12 -12.79 6.22 -12.36
N GLY A 13 -13.14 4.94 -12.23
CA GLY A 13 -14.53 4.49 -12.26
C GLY A 13 -15.40 5.32 -11.30
N LYS A 14 -16.52 5.84 -11.80
CA LYS A 14 -17.45 6.62 -10.96
C LYS A 14 -18.15 5.70 -9.96
N TYR A 15 -17.84 5.85 -8.68
CA TYR A 15 -18.59 5.22 -7.60
C TYR A 15 -19.84 6.05 -7.28
N GLN A 16 -20.98 5.69 -7.88
CA GLN A 16 -22.27 6.32 -7.58
C GLN A 16 -23.09 5.41 -6.64
N ARG A 17 -23.26 5.83 -5.40
CA ARG A 17 -24.13 5.16 -4.41
C ARG A 17 -25.05 6.19 -3.76
N SER A 18 -26.32 5.81 -3.56
CA SER A 18 -27.29 6.62 -2.83
C SER A 18 -27.10 6.43 -1.33
N ILE A 19 -26.98 7.54 -0.60
CA ILE A 19 -26.84 7.54 0.86
C ILE A 19 -28.17 8.02 1.45
N ARG A 20 -28.75 7.26 2.38
CA ARG A 20 -29.90 7.71 3.16
C ARG A 20 -29.40 8.38 4.43
N LEU A 21 -29.72 9.66 4.59
CA LEU A 21 -29.44 10.43 5.80
C LEU A 21 -30.67 10.44 6.69
N THR A 22 -30.47 10.56 8.00
CA THR A 22 -31.55 10.92 8.92
C THR A 22 -31.94 12.38 8.70
N GLN A 23 -33.19 12.73 9.04
CA GLN A 23 -33.68 14.10 8.88
C GLN A 23 -32.81 15.13 9.61
N ASP A 24 -32.44 14.85 10.87
CA ASP A 24 -31.57 15.72 11.67
C ASP A 24 -30.22 15.95 10.97
N MET A 25 -29.61 14.88 10.44
CA MET A 25 -28.32 14.98 9.76
C MET A 25 -28.40 15.77 8.47
N ALA A 26 -29.48 15.60 7.68
CA ALA A 26 -29.71 16.38 6.47
C ALA A 26 -29.86 17.87 6.78
N THR A 27 -30.62 18.24 7.82
CA THR A 27 -30.80 19.64 8.24
C THR A 27 -29.47 20.28 8.63
N ARG A 28 -28.67 19.59 9.47
CA ARG A 28 -27.35 20.10 9.88
C ARG A 28 -26.40 20.22 8.69
N LEU A 29 -26.40 19.25 7.78
CA LEU A 29 -25.58 19.28 6.57
C LEU A 29 -25.92 20.48 5.69
N HIS A 30 -27.20 20.76 5.49
CA HIS A 30 -27.65 21.93 4.73
C HIS A 30 -27.21 23.24 5.38
N ALA A 31 -27.40 23.40 6.70
CA ALA A 31 -26.99 24.61 7.42
C ALA A 31 -25.47 24.86 7.34
N VAL A 32 -24.67 23.79 7.44
CA VAL A 32 -23.21 23.88 7.26
C VAL A 32 -22.84 24.30 5.83
N CYS A 33 -23.47 23.68 4.82
CA CYS A 33 -23.22 24.02 3.42
C CYS A 33 -23.59 25.47 3.10
N GLU A 34 -24.71 25.95 3.64
CA GLU A 34 -25.15 27.34 3.50
C GLU A 34 -24.17 28.32 4.14
N HIS A 35 -23.72 28.04 5.36
CA HIS A 35 -22.73 28.86 6.06
C HIS A 35 -21.39 28.95 5.31
N LEU A 36 -20.94 27.84 4.71
CA LEU A 36 -19.69 27.75 3.96
C LEU A 36 -19.81 28.23 2.51
N GLY A 37 -21.02 28.51 2.01
CA GLY A 37 -21.26 28.91 0.63
C GLY A 37 -20.97 27.81 -0.40
N VAL A 38 -21.06 26.54 -0.02
CA VAL A 38 -20.76 25.38 -0.89
C VAL A 38 -22.00 24.53 -1.14
N THR A 39 -21.97 23.73 -2.21
CA THR A 39 -23.03 22.75 -2.46
C THR A 39 -22.84 21.49 -1.61
N VAL A 40 -23.93 20.80 -1.28
CA VAL A 40 -23.89 19.53 -0.53
C VAL A 40 -23.00 18.49 -1.23
N GLY A 41 -23.07 18.41 -2.56
CA GLY A 41 -22.24 17.51 -3.35
C GLY A 41 -20.75 17.80 -3.19
N ALA A 42 -20.35 19.06 -3.34
CA ALA A 42 -18.95 19.47 -3.18
C ALA A 42 -18.43 19.18 -1.76
N TYR A 43 -19.24 19.50 -0.74
CA TYR A 43 -18.91 19.22 0.65
C TYR A 43 -18.69 17.72 0.90
N LEU A 44 -19.59 16.86 0.41
CA LEU A 44 -19.47 15.41 0.57
C LEU A 44 -18.23 14.85 -0.15
N THR A 45 -17.98 15.29 -1.38
CA THR A 45 -16.78 14.89 -2.12
C THR A 45 -15.50 15.27 -1.38
N GLN A 46 -15.43 16.49 -0.86
CA GLN A 46 -14.27 16.94 -0.09
C GLN A 46 -14.12 16.16 1.22
N ALA A 47 -15.20 16.02 2.00
CA ALA A 47 -15.17 15.33 3.28
C ALA A 47 -14.76 13.85 3.14
N ILE A 48 -15.22 13.19 2.08
CA ILE A 48 -14.81 11.82 1.75
C ILE A 48 -13.31 11.79 1.39
N GLY A 49 -12.84 12.70 0.53
CA GLY A 49 -11.43 12.77 0.15
C GLY A 49 -10.49 12.98 1.34
N GLU A 50 -10.84 13.90 2.25
CA GLU A 50 -10.10 14.13 3.49
C GLU A 50 -10.06 12.89 4.39
N SER A 51 -11.18 12.18 4.52
CA SER A 51 -11.25 10.97 5.33
C SER A 51 -10.43 9.83 4.72
N VAL A 52 -10.46 9.67 3.40
CA VAL A 52 -9.67 8.65 2.69
C VAL A 52 -8.19 8.93 2.86
N ALA A 53 -7.74 10.17 2.61
CA ALA A 53 -6.33 10.55 2.79
C ALA A 53 -5.82 10.29 4.21
N LYS A 54 -6.63 10.59 5.24
CA LYS A 54 -6.29 10.28 6.65
C LYS A 54 -6.13 8.78 6.88
N HIS A 55 -7.01 7.96 6.31
CA HIS A 55 -6.94 6.50 6.45
C HIS A 55 -5.78 5.89 5.65
N GLU A 56 -5.43 6.45 4.50
CA GLU A 56 -4.28 6.03 3.70
C GLU A 56 -2.97 6.19 4.48
N VAL A 57 -2.78 7.31 5.17
CA VAL A 57 -1.61 7.52 6.04
C VAL A 57 -1.51 6.43 7.13
N SER A 58 -2.65 6.09 7.75
CA SER A 58 -2.71 5.03 8.76
C SER A 58 -2.45 3.63 8.17
N LEU A 59 -2.93 3.39 6.94
CA LEU A 59 -2.70 2.14 6.21
C LEU A 59 -1.24 1.97 5.83
N LEU A 60 -0.60 3.00 5.28
CA LEU A 60 0.82 3.02 4.95
C LEU A 60 1.70 2.75 6.17
N ALA A 61 1.36 3.34 7.32
CA ALA A 61 2.09 3.11 8.57
C ALA A 61 1.98 1.65 9.04
N LYS A 62 0.84 0.97 8.84
CA LYS A 62 0.69 -0.46 9.13
C LYS A 62 1.51 -1.31 8.17
N GLN A 63 1.33 -1.09 6.87
CA GLN A 63 2.05 -1.84 5.82
C GLN A 63 3.58 -1.72 5.94
N SER A 64 4.08 -0.52 6.30
CA SER A 64 5.53 -0.30 6.49
C SER A 64 6.10 -1.10 7.66
N LYS A 65 5.34 -1.22 8.77
CA LYS A 65 5.77 -2.02 9.92
C LYS A 65 5.84 -3.50 9.56
N ASP A 66 4.80 -4.02 8.93
CA ASP A 66 4.73 -5.43 8.54
C ASP A 66 5.85 -5.78 7.53
N SER A 67 6.06 -4.93 6.52
CA SER A 67 7.13 -5.14 5.53
C SER A 67 8.53 -5.06 6.14
N SER A 68 8.79 -4.13 7.06
CA SER A 68 10.08 -4.04 7.74
C SER A 68 10.38 -5.26 8.61
N LEU A 69 9.36 -5.81 9.28
CA LEU A 69 9.48 -7.04 10.07
C LEU A 69 9.76 -8.26 9.19
N GLU A 70 9.11 -8.36 8.04
CA GLU A 70 9.37 -9.43 7.07
C GLU A 70 10.77 -9.37 6.48
N ILE A 71 11.30 -8.17 6.23
CA ILE A 71 12.68 -8.02 5.72
C ILE A 71 13.68 -8.44 6.80
N VAL A 72 13.46 -8.02 8.05
CA VAL A 72 14.31 -8.40 9.18
C VAL A 72 14.26 -9.90 9.44
N SER A 73 13.08 -10.53 9.42
CA SER A 73 12.96 -11.98 9.62
C SER A 73 13.70 -12.77 8.55
N ARG A 74 13.57 -12.38 7.28
CA ARG A 74 14.34 -12.99 6.18
C ARG A 74 15.84 -12.81 6.34
N MET A 75 16.31 -11.65 6.82
CA MET A 75 17.74 -11.45 7.10
C MET A 75 18.23 -12.38 8.20
N PHE A 76 17.50 -12.51 9.31
CA PHE A 76 17.86 -13.44 10.37
C PHE A 76 17.88 -14.90 9.91
N GLU A 77 16.91 -15.33 9.09
CA GLU A 77 16.93 -16.66 8.47
C GLU A 77 18.17 -16.87 7.60
N THR A 78 18.52 -15.90 6.74
CA THR A 78 19.72 -16.01 5.89
C THR A 78 21.03 -16.07 6.68
N VAL A 79 21.13 -15.32 7.78
CA VAL A 79 22.31 -15.33 8.66
C VAL A 79 22.43 -16.68 9.39
N LEU A 80 21.33 -17.21 9.93
CA LEU A 80 21.29 -18.54 10.55
C LEU A 80 21.59 -19.66 9.54
N GLN A 81 21.21 -19.50 8.28
CA GLN A 81 21.55 -20.44 7.20
C GLN A 81 23.04 -20.43 6.85
N GLN A 82 23.73 -19.30 7.03
CA GLN A 82 25.17 -19.14 6.74
C GLN A 82 26.08 -19.70 7.85
N GLU A 83 25.58 -19.88 9.08
CA GLU A 83 26.34 -20.45 10.21
C GLU A 83 26.34 -21.98 10.28
N GLN A 84 25.75 -22.71 9.32
CA GLN A 84 26.01 -24.14 9.18
C GLN A 84 27.22 -24.38 8.25
N PRO A 85 28.41 -24.74 8.78
CA PRO A 85 29.48 -25.24 7.95
C PRO A 85 29.04 -26.59 7.37
N VAL A 86 28.62 -26.60 6.11
CA VAL A 86 28.41 -27.82 5.35
C VAL A 86 29.78 -28.38 4.98
N GLU A 87 30.38 -29.10 5.92
CA GLU A 87 31.48 -30.03 5.67
C GLU A 87 30.92 -31.21 4.84
N LYS A 88 31.03 -31.11 3.50
CA LYS A 88 30.75 -32.24 2.60
C LYS A 88 32.07 -32.88 2.19
N PRO A 89 32.31 -34.17 2.50
CA PRO A 89 33.55 -34.86 2.18
C PRO A 89 33.70 -35.06 0.66
N GLU A 90 34.90 -34.79 0.14
CA GLU A 90 35.26 -34.90 -1.27
C GLU A 90 35.01 -36.31 -1.86
N PRO A 91 34.42 -36.43 -3.07
CA PRO A 91 34.35 -37.70 -3.77
C PRO A 91 35.70 -38.02 -4.43
N LYS A 92 36.29 -39.17 -4.03
CA LYS A 92 37.55 -39.71 -4.55
C LYS A 92 37.49 -39.91 -6.07
N ARG A 93 38.44 -39.30 -6.78
CA ARG A 93 38.64 -39.44 -8.25
C ARG A 93 38.88 -40.91 -8.64
N PRO A 94 38.17 -41.48 -9.63
CA PRO A 94 38.57 -42.76 -10.20
C PRO A 94 39.79 -42.59 -11.11
N ARG A 95 40.81 -43.41 -10.87
CA ARG A 95 42.04 -43.50 -11.68
C ARG A 95 41.70 -43.91 -13.11
N ALA A 96 42.32 -43.22 -14.07
CA ALA A 96 42.32 -43.59 -15.48
C ALA A 96 42.86 -45.02 -15.68
N ALA A 97 42.06 -45.88 -16.29
CA ALA A 97 42.52 -47.14 -16.88
C ALA A 97 42.66 -46.94 -18.41
N LYS A 98 43.84 -47.34 -18.90
CA LYS A 98 44.37 -47.06 -20.23
C LYS A 98 43.64 -47.83 -21.34
N ALA A 99 43.60 -47.22 -22.52
CA ALA A 99 43.28 -47.87 -23.79
C ALA A 99 44.35 -48.90 -24.19
N LYS A 100 43.91 -50.06 -24.69
CA LYS A 100 44.53 -50.80 -25.80
C LYS A 100 43.57 -51.85 -26.34
#